data_AF-A0A9E5R6F9-F1
#
_entry.id   AF-A0A9E5R6F9-F1
#
_cell.length_a   1.000
_cell.length_b   1.000
_cell.length_c   1.000
_cell.angle_alpha   90.00
_cell.angle_beta   90.00
_cell.angle_gamma   90.00
#
_symmetry.space_group_name_H-M   'P 1'
#
loop_
_entity.id
_entity.type
_entity.pdbx_description
1 polymer ?
#
loop_
_entity_poly.entity_id
_entity_poly.type
_entity_poly.pdbx_seq_one_letter_code
_entity_poly.pdbx_strand_id
1 'polypeptide(L)'
;MRRLVLTLLLSVGGLLVLASAGLYAQTDEPEPREYIGADECGSCHRPQGRPFDLTAHARALLTTEDAEEGEPGPLLADFSIQEEVRTFLFPGEDAPRALQAADITYIMGTGRLAQRFAYRQGEAVYVLPVQWNVPAGTWEPFLRGAATDATWFEAPEHDWLTQCVGCHVTGLDVGTGEWVDSGVQCEACHGPGSEHATLADELGRRASAEEVQTVKDAIHSGVDPQMCAQCHAAGTSTDGVHAFPVGYHPGQDLSDFYTLHDL
;
A
#
# COMPACT_ATOMS: atom_id res chain seq x y z
N MET A 1 -20.00 -57.75 -74.56
CA MET A 1 -21.18 -58.11 -73.76
C MET A 1 -21.54 -56.93 -72.86
N ARG A 2 -22.79 -56.44 -72.96
CA ARG A 2 -23.54 -55.51 -72.07
C ARG A 2 -22.88 -54.14 -71.75
N ARG A 3 -23.30 -53.02 -72.38
CA ARG A 3 -24.54 -52.19 -72.22
C ARG A 3 -24.22 -50.93 -71.38
N LEU A 4 -24.17 -49.75 -72.03
CA LEU A 4 -25.14 -48.61 -71.96
C LEU A 4 -25.17 -47.90 -70.57
N VAL A 5 -24.73 -46.64 -70.43
CA VAL A 5 -25.32 -45.34 -70.87
C VAL A 5 -26.32 -44.74 -69.86
N LEU A 6 -26.11 -43.44 -69.59
CA LEU A 6 -27.01 -42.38 -69.08
C LEU A 6 -27.35 -42.26 -67.57
N THR A 7 -26.78 -41.21 -66.98
CA THR A 7 -27.43 -40.04 -66.36
C THR A 7 -28.76 -40.20 -65.61
N LEU A 8 -28.79 -39.84 -64.32
CA LEU A 8 -29.91 -39.10 -63.71
C LEU A 8 -29.48 -38.30 -62.46
N LEU A 9 -29.82 -37.01 -62.50
CA LEU A 9 -29.78 -36.02 -61.41
C LEU A 9 -30.72 -36.37 -60.25
N LEU A 10 -30.32 -36.02 -59.02
CA LEU A 10 -31.10 -35.67 -57.80
C LEU A 10 -30.05 -35.66 -56.65
N SER A 11 -29.87 -34.68 -55.78
CA SER A 11 -30.65 -33.51 -55.38
C SER A 11 -29.78 -32.68 -54.42
N VAL A 12 -29.84 -31.36 -54.61
CA VAL A 12 -29.72 -30.26 -53.64
C VAL A 12 -29.49 -30.64 -52.17
N GLY A 13 -28.52 -29.98 -51.54
CA GLY A 13 -28.58 -29.64 -50.12
C GLY A 13 -27.41 -30.16 -49.29
N GLY A 14 -26.36 -29.36 -49.16
CA GLY A 14 -25.25 -29.65 -48.27
C GLY A 14 -24.44 -28.38 -48.03
N LEU A 15 -24.98 -27.53 -47.16
CA LEU A 15 -24.42 -26.31 -46.59
C LEU A 15 -22.89 -26.17 -46.75
N LEU A 16 -22.49 -25.10 -47.44
CA LEU A 16 -21.27 -24.38 -47.16
C LEU A 16 -21.31 -23.96 -45.69
N VAL A 17 -20.70 -24.77 -44.81
CA VAL A 17 -20.25 -24.30 -43.50
C VAL A 17 -19.04 -23.43 -43.78
N LEU A 18 -19.31 -22.18 -44.17
CA LEU A 18 -18.38 -21.09 -43.93
C LEU A 18 -18.26 -21.01 -42.41
N ALA A 19 -17.24 -21.68 -41.87
CA ALA A 19 -16.76 -21.39 -40.54
C ALA A 19 -16.30 -19.93 -40.59
N SER A 20 -17.22 -19.02 -40.24
CA SER A 20 -16.89 -17.73 -39.71
C SER A 20 -16.07 -18.00 -38.45
N ALA A 21 -14.76 -18.19 -38.65
CA ALA A 21 -13.77 -17.85 -37.65
C ALA A 21 -14.03 -16.37 -37.37
N GLY A 22 -14.88 -16.12 -36.37
CA GLY A 22 -14.93 -14.83 -35.75
C GLY A 22 -13.50 -14.50 -35.40
N LEU A 23 -12.95 -13.49 -36.06
CA LEU A 23 -11.95 -12.64 -35.43
C LEU A 23 -12.64 -12.16 -34.15
N TYR A 24 -12.48 -12.92 -33.08
CA TYR A 24 -12.49 -12.34 -31.76
C TYR A 24 -11.30 -11.41 -31.79
N ALA A 25 -11.56 -10.13 -32.08
CA ALA A 25 -10.69 -9.09 -31.56
C ALA A 25 -10.64 -9.37 -30.06
N GLN A 26 -9.52 -9.92 -29.59
CA GLN A 26 -9.13 -9.69 -28.21
C GLN A 26 -9.10 -8.17 -28.11
N THR A 27 -10.14 -7.59 -27.53
CA THR A 27 -9.96 -6.30 -26.91
C THR A 27 -8.87 -6.55 -25.89
N ASP A 28 -7.66 -6.06 -26.17
CA ASP A 28 -6.64 -5.88 -25.14
C ASP A 28 -7.32 -4.98 -24.11
N GLU A 29 -7.99 -5.60 -23.13
CA GLU A 29 -8.34 -4.93 -21.89
C GLU A 29 -7.00 -4.44 -21.36
N PRO A 30 -6.84 -3.13 -21.12
CA PRO A 30 -5.58 -2.61 -20.60
C PRO A 30 -5.22 -3.42 -19.35
N GLU A 31 -4.00 -3.96 -19.32
CA GLU A 31 -3.49 -4.67 -18.15
C GLU A 31 -3.70 -3.79 -16.91
N PRO A 32 -4.10 -4.37 -15.77
CA PRO A 32 -4.33 -3.59 -14.56
C PRO A 32 -3.08 -2.79 -14.22
N ARG A 33 -3.26 -1.54 -13.80
CA ARG A 33 -2.13 -0.71 -13.36
C ARG A 33 -1.59 -1.26 -12.04
N GLU A 34 -0.27 -1.41 -11.97
CA GLU A 34 0.43 -2.02 -10.85
C GLU A 34 1.36 -1.00 -10.19
N TYR A 35 1.57 -1.19 -8.88
CA TYR A 35 2.57 -0.47 -8.12
C TYR A 35 3.95 -1.06 -8.44
N ILE A 36 4.90 -0.22 -8.84
CA ILE A 36 6.23 -0.65 -9.31
C ILE A 36 7.37 -0.24 -8.37
N GLY A 37 7.07 0.56 -7.35
CA GLY A 37 8.01 0.95 -6.32
C GLY A 37 8.74 2.27 -6.60
N ALA A 38 9.15 2.91 -5.51
CA ALA A 38 9.83 4.20 -5.53
C ALA A 38 11.20 4.15 -6.24
N ASP A 39 11.90 3.02 -6.17
CA ASP A 39 13.21 2.85 -6.80
C ASP A 39 13.14 2.96 -8.32
N GLU A 40 12.09 2.41 -8.93
CA GLU A 40 11.90 2.55 -10.38
C GLU A 40 11.58 3.99 -10.78
N CYS A 41 10.77 4.69 -9.96
CA CYS A 41 10.55 6.12 -10.12
C CYS A 41 11.89 6.89 -10.06
N GLY A 42 12.72 6.59 -9.06
CA GLY A 42 14.01 7.21 -8.79
C GLY A 42 15.07 6.96 -9.86
N SER A 43 14.95 5.89 -10.66
CA SER A 43 15.89 5.56 -11.74
C SER A 43 15.94 6.65 -12.83
N CYS A 44 14.77 7.23 -13.14
CA CYS A 44 14.54 8.31 -14.09
C CYS A 44 14.41 9.68 -13.40
N HIS A 45 13.70 9.76 -12.28
CA HIS A 45 13.43 11.00 -11.53
C HIS A 45 14.38 11.23 -10.36
N ARG A 46 15.68 11.02 -10.59
CA ARG A 46 16.75 11.16 -9.56
C ARG A 46 16.73 12.49 -8.80
N PRO A 47 16.48 13.66 -9.43
CA PRO A 47 16.42 14.93 -8.71
C PRO A 47 15.25 15.03 -7.71
N GLN A 48 14.18 14.26 -7.92
CA GLN A 48 13.02 14.19 -7.05
C GLN A 48 13.18 13.09 -5.99
N GLY A 49 13.59 11.88 -6.39
CA GLY A 49 13.71 10.72 -5.49
C GLY A 49 14.68 10.97 -4.34
N ARG A 50 15.93 11.38 -4.64
CA ARG A 50 16.98 11.56 -3.63
C ARG A 50 16.57 12.45 -2.43
N PRO A 51 16.02 13.67 -2.64
CA PRO A 51 15.55 14.46 -1.50
C PRO A 51 14.26 13.92 -0.89
N PHE A 52 13.44 13.19 -1.64
CA PHE A 52 12.19 12.60 -1.14
C PHE A 52 12.44 11.49 -0.11
N ASP A 53 13.47 10.66 -0.30
CA ASP A 53 13.84 9.56 0.61
C ASP A 53 14.17 10.01 2.04
N LEU A 54 14.49 11.31 2.20
CA LEU A 54 14.79 11.93 3.49
C LEU A 54 13.55 12.53 4.17
N THR A 55 12.40 12.51 3.52
CA THR A 55 11.16 13.09 4.04
C THR A 55 10.52 12.19 5.09
N ALA A 56 9.65 12.78 5.92
CA ALA A 56 8.86 12.02 6.87
C ALA A 56 7.82 11.10 6.20
N HIS A 57 7.45 11.36 4.94
CA HIS A 57 6.57 10.47 4.17
C HIS A 57 7.29 9.19 3.78
N ALA A 58 8.45 9.30 3.12
CA ALA A 58 9.26 8.14 2.76
C ALA A 58 9.66 7.30 3.99
N ARG A 59 9.80 7.96 5.14
CA ARG A 59 10.17 7.35 6.43
C ARG A 59 8.98 7.16 7.38
N ALA A 60 7.75 7.07 6.84
CA ALA A 60 6.54 6.91 7.65
C ALA A 60 6.45 5.54 8.34
N LEU A 61 7.11 4.52 7.78
CA LEU A 61 7.27 3.20 8.37
C LEU A 61 8.75 2.79 8.27
N LEU A 62 9.32 2.39 9.40
CA LEU A 62 10.70 1.97 9.54
C LEU A 62 10.78 0.69 10.37
N THR A 63 11.94 0.05 10.33
CA THR A 63 12.36 -1.07 11.16
C THR A 63 13.65 -0.69 11.88
N THR A 64 14.08 -1.49 12.85
CA THR A 64 15.40 -1.29 13.49
C THR A 64 16.57 -1.55 12.53
N GLU A 65 16.33 -2.24 11.42
CA GLU A 65 17.33 -2.55 10.39
C GLU A 65 17.58 -1.39 9.42
N ASP A 66 16.68 -0.40 9.37
CA ASP A 66 16.84 0.82 8.55
C ASP A 66 17.87 1.82 9.11
N ALA A 67 18.68 1.39 10.10
CA ALA A 67 19.77 2.18 10.63
C ALA A 67 20.90 2.33 9.58
N GLU A 68 21.19 3.56 9.19
CA GLU A 68 22.33 3.86 8.34
C GLU A 68 23.65 3.67 9.11
N GLU A 69 24.67 3.10 8.45
CA GLU A 69 25.96 2.83 9.08
C GLU A 69 26.59 4.14 9.60
N GLY A 70 26.89 4.16 10.90
CA GLY A 70 27.52 5.32 11.56
C GLY A 70 26.54 6.40 12.03
N GLU A 71 25.25 6.25 11.79
CA GLU A 71 24.20 7.14 12.28
C GLU A 71 23.39 6.49 13.43
N PRO A 72 22.78 7.27 14.33
CA PRO A 72 21.80 6.74 15.27
C PRO A 72 20.65 6.05 14.51
N GLY A 73 20.33 4.81 14.87
CA GLY A 73 19.23 4.07 14.27
C GLY A 73 17.86 4.76 14.45
N PRO A 74 16.83 4.33 13.71
CA PRO A 74 15.54 5.01 13.69
C PRO A 74 14.74 4.87 14.99
N LEU A 75 15.10 3.93 15.87
CA LEU A 75 14.46 3.75 17.18
C LEU A 75 15.00 4.76 18.19
N LEU A 76 14.19 5.77 18.53
CA LEU A 76 14.57 6.86 19.43
C LEU A 76 14.23 6.60 20.91
N ALA A 77 13.42 5.58 21.17
CA ALA A 77 12.84 5.36 22.49
C ALA A 77 13.86 4.82 23.50
N ASP A 78 13.81 5.34 24.74
CA ASP A 78 14.68 4.88 25.83
C ASP A 78 14.02 3.76 26.64
N PHE A 79 14.51 2.53 26.48
CA PHE A 79 14.01 1.34 27.17
C PHE A 79 14.56 1.17 28.58
N SER A 80 15.38 2.10 29.09
CA SER A 80 15.88 2.08 30.46
C SER A 80 14.94 2.76 31.47
N ILE A 81 13.90 3.45 30.98
CA ILE A 81 12.97 4.23 31.82
C ILE A 81 11.53 3.70 31.74
N GLN A 82 10.71 4.04 32.74
CA GLN A 82 9.27 3.79 32.79
C GLN A 82 8.87 2.35 32.42
N GLU A 83 9.60 1.37 32.95
CA GLU A 83 9.35 -0.05 32.73
C GLU A 83 7.90 -0.44 32.98
N GLU A 84 7.29 0.10 34.04
CA GLU A 84 5.87 -0.09 34.35
C GLU A 84 4.96 0.31 33.19
N VAL A 85 5.12 1.49 32.60
CA VAL A 85 4.26 1.96 31.49
C VAL A 85 4.36 1.02 30.27
N ARG A 86 5.50 0.33 30.14
CA ARG A 86 5.77 -0.64 29.07
C ARG A 86 5.48 -2.09 29.45
N THR A 87 4.93 -2.35 30.62
CA THR A 87 4.65 -3.72 31.09
C THR A 87 3.19 -4.06 30.83
N PHE A 88 2.96 -5.02 29.93
CA PHE A 88 1.63 -5.50 29.58
C PHE A 88 1.71 -6.96 29.10
N LEU A 89 0.55 -7.61 28.99
CA LEU A 89 0.48 -8.97 28.47
C LEU A 89 0.69 -8.96 26.96
N PHE A 90 1.67 -9.70 26.45
CA PHE A 90 1.79 -9.89 25.00
C PHE A 90 0.85 -11.02 24.55
N PRO A 91 0.32 -10.97 23.32
CA PRO A 91 -0.39 -12.09 22.72
C PRO A 91 0.38 -13.40 22.96
N GLY A 92 -0.32 -14.49 23.29
CA GLY A 92 0.27 -15.82 23.47
C GLY A 92 1.21 -16.00 24.67
N GLU A 93 1.38 -15.00 25.54
CA GLU A 93 2.13 -15.12 26.79
C GLU A 93 1.20 -15.30 28.00
N ASP A 94 1.70 -15.94 29.07
CA ASP A 94 0.91 -16.22 30.29
C ASP A 94 1.06 -15.14 31.38
N ALA A 95 2.03 -14.24 31.25
CA ALA A 95 2.34 -13.21 32.24
C ALA A 95 2.81 -11.91 31.58
N PRO A 96 2.44 -10.73 32.12
CA PRO A 96 2.95 -9.45 31.64
C PRO A 96 4.47 -9.34 31.77
N ARG A 97 5.08 -8.63 30.82
CA ARG A 97 6.49 -8.25 30.85
C ARG A 97 6.70 -6.90 30.20
N ALA A 98 7.84 -6.28 30.48
CA ALA A 98 8.22 -5.03 29.84
C ALA A 98 8.57 -5.23 28.36
N LEU A 99 8.01 -4.37 27.49
CA LEU A 99 8.42 -4.23 26.08
C LEU A 99 9.92 -3.96 25.98
N GLN A 100 10.61 -4.73 25.14
CA GLN A 100 12.01 -4.56 24.80
C GLN A 100 12.16 -4.02 23.37
N ALA A 101 13.31 -3.42 23.06
CA ALA A 101 13.60 -2.96 21.70
C ALA A 101 13.54 -4.09 20.66
N ALA A 102 13.90 -5.31 21.05
CA ALA A 102 13.86 -6.49 20.18
C ALA A 102 12.44 -7.00 19.87
N ASP A 103 11.42 -6.55 20.61
CA ASP A 103 10.02 -6.87 20.31
C ASP A 103 9.46 -6.01 19.15
N ILE A 104 10.10 -4.89 18.83
CA ILE A 104 9.60 -3.94 17.84
C ILE A 104 9.79 -4.52 16.44
N THR A 105 8.68 -4.71 15.74
CA THR A 105 8.64 -5.10 14.33
C THR A 105 8.66 -3.87 13.42
N TYR A 106 7.78 -2.90 13.70
CA TYR A 106 7.70 -1.66 12.93
C TYR A 106 7.71 -0.43 13.84
N ILE A 107 8.30 0.63 13.33
CA ILE A 107 8.38 1.96 13.91
C ILE A 107 7.58 2.89 13.00
N MET A 108 6.50 3.45 13.51
CA MET A 108 5.68 4.43 12.81
C MET A 108 6.11 5.84 13.17
N GLY A 109 6.49 6.58 12.12
CA GLY A 109 6.87 7.99 12.20
C GLY A 109 8.34 8.23 12.55
N THR A 110 8.86 9.35 12.05
CA THR A 110 10.25 9.80 12.23
C THR A 110 10.53 10.46 13.58
N GLY A 111 9.60 10.39 14.53
CA GLY A 111 9.81 10.89 15.89
C GLY A 111 9.71 12.41 16.04
N ARG A 112 9.00 13.14 15.18
CA ARG A 112 8.78 14.59 15.38
C ARG A 112 7.95 14.91 16.63
N LEU A 113 6.95 14.09 16.93
CA LEU A 113 6.07 14.23 18.10
C LEU A 113 6.06 12.94 18.92
N ALA A 114 5.85 11.81 18.25
CA ALA A 114 5.91 10.51 18.88
C ALA A 114 6.45 9.45 17.90
N GLN A 115 6.92 8.34 18.45
CA GLN A 115 7.04 7.07 17.72
C GLN A 115 6.04 6.08 18.28
N ARG A 116 5.34 5.39 17.38
CA ARG A 116 4.44 4.28 17.70
C ARG A 116 5.03 3.01 17.14
N PHE A 117 4.63 1.88 17.69
CA PHE A 117 5.31 0.64 17.43
C PHE A 117 4.33 -0.48 17.10
N ALA A 118 4.75 -1.42 16.28
CA ALA A 118 4.04 -2.66 16.04
C ALA A 118 4.85 -3.87 16.53
N TYR A 119 4.14 -4.91 16.94
CA TYR A 119 4.67 -6.18 17.42
C TYR A 119 4.10 -7.33 16.60
N ARG A 120 4.97 -8.23 16.14
CA ARG A 120 4.58 -9.42 15.38
C ARG A 120 4.58 -10.65 16.28
N GLN A 121 3.48 -11.41 16.21
CA GLN A 121 3.41 -12.77 16.73
C GLN A 121 2.89 -13.71 15.64
N GLY A 122 3.75 -14.62 15.17
CA GLY A 122 3.43 -15.45 14.03
C GLY A 122 3.12 -14.58 12.80
N GLU A 123 1.95 -14.80 12.21
CA GLU A 123 1.47 -14.02 11.05
C GLU A 123 0.79 -12.71 11.46
N ALA A 124 0.30 -12.62 12.70
CA ALA A 124 -0.42 -11.45 13.20
C ALA A 124 0.54 -10.31 13.58
N VAL A 125 0.11 -9.07 13.31
CA VAL A 125 0.82 -7.84 13.69
C VAL A 125 -0.12 -6.95 14.48
N TYR A 126 0.35 -6.51 15.64
CA TYR A 126 -0.42 -5.73 16.60
C TYR A 126 0.22 -4.35 16.77
N VAL A 127 -0.59 -3.30 16.79
CA VAL A 127 -0.17 -1.97 17.19
C VAL A 127 -0.02 -1.95 18.70
N LEU A 128 1.16 -1.60 19.21
CA LEU A 128 1.45 -1.66 20.63
C LEU A 128 0.67 -0.58 21.42
N PRO A 129 0.27 -0.86 22.68
CA PRO A 129 -0.57 0.03 23.49
C PRO A 129 0.21 1.19 24.15
N VAL A 130 1.41 1.47 23.64
CA VAL A 130 2.33 2.49 24.15
C VAL A 130 2.98 3.22 23.00
N GLN A 131 3.29 4.49 23.22
CA GLN A 131 4.07 5.31 22.31
C GLN A 131 5.23 5.97 23.05
N TRP A 132 6.25 6.35 22.31
CA TRP A 132 7.33 7.19 22.80
C TRP A 132 7.04 8.64 22.45
N ASN A 133 6.83 9.50 23.45
CA ASN A 133 6.72 10.95 23.26
C ASN A 133 8.13 11.54 23.14
N VAL A 134 8.49 11.99 21.94
CA VAL A 134 9.86 12.41 21.63
C VAL A 134 10.21 13.74 22.32
N PRO A 135 9.39 14.80 22.27
CA PRO A 135 9.67 16.04 23.00
C PRO A 135 9.79 15.85 24.52
N ALA A 136 8.97 14.98 25.11
CA ALA A 136 8.99 14.73 26.55
C ALA A 136 10.10 13.76 26.97
N GLY A 137 10.57 12.91 26.04
CA GLY A 137 11.52 11.84 26.34
C GLY A 137 10.92 10.80 27.27
N THR A 138 9.64 10.46 27.08
CA THR A 138 8.90 9.55 27.96
C THR A 138 7.98 8.61 27.20
N TRP A 139 7.78 7.41 27.74
CA TRP A 139 6.72 6.49 27.37
C TRP A 139 5.36 6.99 27.86
N GLU A 140 4.35 6.83 27.01
CA GLU A 140 2.95 7.18 27.27
C GLU A 140 2.03 6.07 26.77
N PRO A 141 0.87 5.83 27.42
CA PRO A 141 -0.16 4.99 26.86
C PRO A 141 -0.62 5.49 25.48
N PHE A 142 -0.80 4.56 24.54
CA PHE A 142 -1.33 4.82 23.21
C PHE A 142 -2.51 3.88 22.97
N LEU A 143 -3.61 4.43 22.42
CA LEU A 143 -4.92 3.77 22.36
C LEU A 143 -5.46 3.53 23.79
N ARG A 144 -6.55 4.23 24.14
CA ARG A 144 -6.98 4.40 25.55
C ARG A 144 -7.35 3.05 26.17
N GLY A 145 -6.84 2.77 27.38
CA GLY A 145 -7.22 1.61 28.20
C GLY A 145 -6.42 0.32 27.93
N ALA A 146 -5.67 0.28 26.83
CA ALA A 146 -5.00 -0.91 26.35
C ALA A 146 -3.86 -1.41 27.25
N ALA A 147 -3.01 -0.53 27.77
CA ALA A 147 -1.89 -0.96 28.63
C ALA A 147 -2.34 -1.58 29.98
N THR A 148 -3.60 -1.40 30.38
CA THR A 148 -4.17 -1.94 31.63
C THR A 148 -5.13 -3.11 31.42
N ASP A 149 -5.46 -3.45 30.16
CA ASP A 149 -6.34 -4.55 29.80
C ASP A 149 -5.51 -5.77 29.43
N ALA A 150 -5.77 -6.92 30.05
CA ALA A 150 -5.05 -8.16 29.74
C ALA A 150 -5.36 -8.70 28.32
N THR A 151 -6.38 -8.17 27.66
CA THR A 151 -6.81 -8.59 26.31
C THR A 151 -6.76 -7.44 25.30
N TRP A 152 -5.89 -6.45 25.51
CA TRP A 152 -5.80 -5.28 24.63
C TRP A 152 -5.60 -5.61 23.15
N PHE A 153 -4.92 -6.71 22.86
CA PHE A 153 -4.66 -7.18 21.50
C PHE A 153 -5.89 -7.77 20.80
N GLU A 154 -7.00 -7.98 21.51
CA GLU A 154 -8.29 -8.38 20.93
C GLU A 154 -9.12 -7.16 20.47
N ALA A 155 -8.73 -5.95 20.89
CA ALA A 155 -9.41 -4.74 20.48
C ALA A 155 -9.07 -4.39 19.00
N PRO A 156 -10.07 -4.09 18.16
CA PRO A 156 -9.85 -3.80 16.73
C PRO A 156 -8.85 -2.66 16.48
N GLU A 157 -8.76 -1.69 17.39
CA GLU A 157 -7.85 -0.55 17.31
C GLU A 157 -6.37 -0.96 17.29
N HIS A 158 -6.07 -2.18 17.76
CA HIS A 158 -4.72 -2.74 17.79
C HIS A 158 -4.38 -3.61 16.57
N ASP A 159 -5.30 -3.80 15.62
CA ASP A 159 -5.05 -4.54 14.41
C ASP A 159 -4.27 -3.69 13.39
N TRP A 160 -3.05 -4.13 13.05
CA TRP A 160 -2.17 -3.41 12.11
C TRP A 160 -2.77 -3.26 10.71
N LEU A 161 -3.37 -4.35 10.19
CA LEU A 161 -3.83 -4.45 8.81
C LEU A 161 -5.04 -3.55 8.57
N THR A 162 -5.92 -3.45 9.56
CA THR A 162 -7.17 -2.67 9.42
C THR A 162 -7.02 -1.22 9.85
N GLN A 163 -6.12 -0.91 10.79
CA GLN A 163 -6.08 0.42 11.41
C GLN A 163 -4.94 1.31 10.95
N CYS A 164 -3.80 0.77 10.54
CA CYS A 164 -2.57 1.56 10.42
C CYS A 164 -1.86 1.40 9.07
N VAL A 165 -1.70 0.17 8.58
CA VAL A 165 -0.81 -0.12 7.46
C VAL A 165 -1.11 0.70 6.21
N GLY A 166 -2.38 0.88 5.85
CA GLY A 166 -2.77 1.57 4.60
C GLY A 166 -2.35 3.04 4.52
N CYS A 167 -2.12 3.69 5.67
CA CYS A 167 -1.61 5.07 5.72
C CYS A 167 -0.07 5.14 5.81
N HIS A 168 0.60 4.01 6.06
CA HIS A 168 2.02 3.94 6.41
C HIS A 168 2.86 3.16 5.39
N VAL A 169 2.25 2.51 4.40
CA VAL A 169 2.93 1.82 3.29
C VAL A 169 2.36 2.26 1.95
N THR A 170 2.99 1.85 0.85
CA THR A 170 2.53 2.10 -0.51
C THR A 170 2.30 0.78 -1.25
N GLY A 171 1.20 0.70 -2.01
CA GLY A 171 0.84 -0.49 -2.78
C GLY A 171 0.38 -1.67 -1.92
N LEU A 172 -0.42 -1.41 -0.88
CA LEU A 172 -0.97 -2.45 0.00
C LEU A 172 -2.03 -3.30 -0.71
N ASP A 173 -1.87 -4.62 -0.64
CA ASP A 173 -2.94 -5.60 -0.84
C ASP A 173 -3.57 -5.95 0.52
N VAL A 174 -4.80 -5.53 0.76
CA VAL A 174 -5.50 -5.78 2.04
C VAL A 174 -5.91 -7.25 2.23
N GLY A 175 -5.95 -8.05 1.16
CA GLY A 175 -6.27 -9.48 1.20
C GLY A 175 -5.09 -10.34 1.65
N THR A 176 -3.87 -9.96 1.27
CA THR A 176 -2.64 -10.68 1.66
C THR A 176 -1.88 -10.00 2.80
N GLY A 177 -2.08 -8.69 2.98
CA GLY A 177 -1.29 -7.85 3.89
C GLY A 177 0.11 -7.51 3.38
N GLU A 178 0.40 -7.80 2.11
CA GLU A 178 1.66 -7.46 1.45
C GLU A 178 1.62 -6.04 0.86
N TRP A 179 2.77 -5.39 0.76
CA TRP A 179 2.91 -4.06 0.15
C TRP A 179 4.17 -3.96 -0.68
N VAL A 180 4.21 -2.98 -1.59
CA VAL A 180 5.34 -2.76 -2.49
C VAL A 180 6.47 -1.99 -1.79
N ASP A 181 6.16 -0.86 -1.16
CA ASP A 181 7.15 -0.06 -0.44
C ASP A 181 6.74 0.23 1.00
N SER A 182 7.73 0.20 1.90
CA SER A 182 7.59 0.76 3.23
C SER A 182 7.58 2.30 3.17
N GLY A 183 6.68 2.92 3.93
CA GLY A 183 6.49 4.36 3.93
C GLY A 183 5.50 4.85 2.88
N VAL A 184 5.22 6.15 2.93
CA VAL A 184 4.37 6.85 1.96
C VAL A 184 5.28 7.32 0.82
N GLN A 185 5.27 6.56 -0.28
CA GLN A 185 6.15 6.73 -1.42
C GLN A 185 5.45 7.41 -2.61
N CYS A 186 6.16 7.53 -3.74
CA CYS A 186 5.71 8.25 -4.94
C CYS A 186 4.28 7.86 -5.34
N GLU A 187 4.00 6.57 -5.41
CA GLU A 187 2.74 6.02 -5.92
C GLU A 187 1.56 6.18 -4.94
N ALA A 188 1.80 6.54 -3.67
CA ALA A 188 0.72 6.90 -2.74
C ALA A 188 0.03 8.21 -3.15
N CYS A 189 0.77 9.13 -3.78
CA CYS A 189 0.26 10.41 -4.29
C CYS A 189 0.01 10.39 -5.81
N HIS A 190 0.76 9.58 -6.54
CA HIS A 190 0.74 9.53 -8.00
C HIS A 190 -0.09 8.36 -8.58
N GLY A 191 -0.51 7.42 -7.73
CA GLY A 191 -1.17 6.17 -8.16
C GLY A 191 -0.19 5.15 -8.73
N PRO A 192 -0.67 3.96 -9.13
CA PRO A 192 0.18 2.88 -9.66
C PRO A 192 0.85 3.31 -10.98
N GLY A 193 2.18 3.16 -11.06
CA GLY A 193 3.03 3.74 -12.09
C GLY A 193 3.37 2.84 -13.27
N SER A 194 2.90 1.59 -13.33
CA SER A 194 3.32 0.62 -14.35
C SER A 194 3.10 1.09 -15.80
N GLU A 195 1.94 1.68 -16.10
CA GLU A 195 1.62 2.22 -17.42
C GLU A 195 2.54 3.39 -17.78
N HIS A 196 2.77 4.30 -16.84
CA HIS A 196 3.66 5.45 -17.02
C HIS A 196 5.09 5.02 -17.31
N ALA A 197 5.63 4.08 -16.53
CA ALA A 197 6.99 3.58 -16.72
C ALA A 197 7.14 2.88 -18.09
N THR A 198 6.17 2.03 -18.46
CA THR A 198 6.18 1.33 -19.74
C THR A 198 6.19 2.31 -20.92
N LEU A 199 5.28 3.29 -20.92
CA LEU A 199 5.21 4.30 -21.98
C LEU A 199 6.50 5.14 -22.05
N ALA A 200 7.05 5.52 -20.90
CA ALA A 200 8.29 6.30 -20.84
C ALA A 200 9.48 5.52 -21.42
N ASP A 201 9.59 4.23 -21.12
CA ASP A 201 10.66 3.36 -21.60
C ASP A 201 10.57 3.11 -23.11
N GLU A 202 9.36 2.87 -23.63
CA GLU A 202 9.12 2.64 -25.06
C GLU A 202 9.50 3.86 -25.92
N LEU A 203 9.13 5.06 -25.45
CA LEU A 203 9.39 6.31 -26.17
C LEU A 203 10.85 6.79 -26.03
N GLY A 204 11.48 6.47 -24.91
CA GLY A 204 12.86 6.85 -24.61
C GLY A 204 13.11 8.36 -24.67
N ARG A 205 14.36 8.75 -24.94
CA ARG A 205 14.81 10.16 -24.80
C ARG A 205 14.48 11.09 -25.96
N ARG A 206 13.78 10.62 -27.00
CA ARG A 206 13.50 11.38 -28.24
C ARG A 206 12.02 11.55 -28.53
N ALA A 207 11.19 11.44 -27.50
CA ALA A 207 9.76 11.70 -27.57
C ALA A 207 9.46 13.15 -28.01
N SER A 208 8.45 13.30 -28.86
CA SER A 208 7.81 14.56 -29.17
C SER A 208 7.08 15.13 -27.94
N ALA A 209 6.69 16.40 -27.99
CA ALA A 209 5.95 17.03 -26.89
C ALA A 209 4.59 16.36 -26.63
N GLU A 210 3.95 15.83 -27.67
CA GLU A 210 2.67 15.12 -27.58
C GLU A 210 2.86 13.76 -26.89
N GLU A 211 3.86 12.98 -27.29
CA GLU A 211 4.22 11.71 -26.65
C GLU A 211 4.59 11.88 -25.18
N VAL A 212 5.34 12.95 -24.85
CA VAL A 212 5.63 13.30 -23.44
C VAL A 212 4.35 13.61 -22.67
N GLN A 213 3.35 14.23 -23.30
CA GLN A 213 2.07 14.49 -22.63
C GLN A 213 1.31 13.19 -22.36
N THR A 214 1.30 12.24 -23.30
CA THR A 214 0.73 10.91 -23.10
C THR A 214 1.33 10.19 -21.89
N VAL A 215 2.66 10.23 -21.74
CA VAL A 215 3.35 9.67 -20.57
C VAL A 215 2.90 10.34 -19.26
N LYS A 216 2.71 11.66 -19.26
CA LYS A 216 2.24 12.40 -18.08
C LYS A 216 0.80 12.07 -17.72
N ASP A 217 -0.06 11.88 -18.72
CA ASP A 217 -1.48 11.59 -18.50
C ASP A 217 -1.71 10.15 -17.98
N ALA A 218 -0.72 9.27 -18.13
CA ALA A 218 -0.75 7.90 -17.61
C ALA A 218 -0.56 7.80 -16.08
N ILE A 219 -0.17 8.88 -15.41
CA ILE A 219 0.03 8.92 -13.96
C ILE A 219 -0.63 10.16 -13.35
N HIS A 220 -1.12 10.07 -12.11
CA HIS A 220 -1.74 11.24 -11.49
C HIS A 220 -0.68 12.32 -11.22
N SER A 221 -0.81 13.49 -11.83
CA SER A 221 0.09 14.63 -11.57
C SER A 221 -0.63 15.85 -10.98
N GLY A 222 -1.89 15.69 -10.60
CA GLY A 222 -2.71 16.75 -10.03
C GLY A 222 -2.28 17.12 -8.60
N VAL A 223 -2.89 18.18 -8.08
CA VAL A 223 -2.83 18.54 -6.66
C VAL A 223 -4.25 18.72 -6.17
N ASP A 224 -4.81 17.62 -5.68
CA ASP A 224 -6.14 17.53 -5.09
C ASP A 224 -6.00 17.27 -3.58
N PRO A 225 -6.60 18.08 -2.69
CA PRO A 225 -6.61 17.82 -1.25
C PRO A 225 -7.04 16.41 -0.83
N GLN A 226 -7.86 15.73 -1.65
CA GLN A 226 -8.31 14.36 -1.41
C GLN A 226 -7.15 13.36 -1.33
N MET A 227 -6.09 13.56 -2.13
CA MET A 227 -4.89 12.71 -2.06
C MET A 227 -4.19 12.81 -0.70
N CYS A 228 -4.31 13.96 -0.03
CA CYS A 228 -3.74 14.15 1.30
C CYS A 228 -4.69 13.59 2.36
N ALA A 229 -6.00 13.80 2.17
CA ALA A 229 -7.04 13.39 3.09
C ALA A 229 -7.17 11.86 3.22
N GLN A 230 -6.66 11.09 2.26
CA GLN A 230 -6.61 9.62 2.36
C GLN A 230 -5.88 9.13 3.64
N CYS A 231 -4.91 9.92 4.15
CA CYS A 231 -4.21 9.64 5.41
C CYS A 231 -4.41 10.73 6.47
N HIS A 232 -4.54 12.00 6.06
CA HIS A 232 -4.64 13.15 6.97
C HIS A 232 -6.08 13.50 7.36
N ALA A 233 -6.97 12.50 7.38
CA ALA A 233 -8.31 12.64 7.91
C ALA A 233 -8.68 11.38 8.72
N ALA A 234 -9.52 11.56 9.75
CA ALA A 234 -10.15 10.44 10.43
C ALA A 234 -11.41 10.05 9.65
N GLY A 235 -11.65 8.76 9.52
CA GLY A 235 -12.79 8.23 8.78
C GLY A 235 -12.85 6.71 8.84
N THR A 236 -13.78 6.16 8.09
CA THR A 236 -13.93 4.71 7.90
C THR A 236 -14.09 4.42 6.41
N SER A 237 -13.43 3.37 5.92
CA SER A 237 -13.61 2.88 4.56
C SER A 237 -15.06 2.44 4.32
N THR A 238 -15.48 2.47 3.05
CA THR A 238 -16.81 1.99 2.66
C THR A 238 -17.00 0.49 2.87
N ASP A 239 -15.93 -0.28 3.08
CA ASP A 239 -16.03 -1.68 3.51
C ASP A 239 -16.43 -1.87 4.99
N GLY A 240 -16.41 -0.78 5.78
CA GLY A 240 -16.78 -0.78 7.21
C GLY A 240 -15.77 -1.44 8.14
N VAL A 241 -14.58 -1.79 7.65
CA VAL A 241 -13.53 -2.51 8.38
C VAL A 241 -12.28 -1.66 8.55
N HIS A 242 -11.82 -1.00 7.48
CA HIS A 242 -10.53 -0.31 7.48
C HIS A 242 -10.65 1.17 7.88
N ALA A 243 -9.64 1.66 8.61
CA ALA A 243 -9.50 3.07 9.00
C ALA A 243 -8.84 3.95 7.92
N PHE A 244 -8.75 3.44 6.69
CA PHE A 244 -8.14 4.10 5.53
C PHE A 244 -8.90 3.69 4.24
N PRO A 245 -8.87 4.47 3.16
CA PRO A 245 -9.74 4.27 2.01
C PRO A 245 -9.28 3.14 1.08
N VAL A 246 -9.72 1.91 1.35
CA VAL A 246 -9.42 0.75 0.51
C VAL A 246 -9.92 0.97 -0.93
N GLY A 247 -9.03 0.77 -1.91
CA GLY A 247 -9.33 0.90 -3.34
C GLY A 247 -9.28 2.32 -3.90
N TYR A 248 -9.01 3.33 -3.06
CA TYR A 248 -8.80 4.69 -3.53
C TYR A 248 -7.44 4.83 -4.23
N HIS A 249 -7.44 5.50 -5.38
CA HIS A 249 -6.27 5.94 -6.09
C HIS A 249 -6.34 7.44 -6.37
N PRO A 250 -5.20 8.16 -6.32
CA PRO A 250 -5.15 9.58 -6.64
C PRO A 250 -5.80 9.93 -7.98
N GLY A 251 -6.68 10.94 -7.97
CA GLY A 251 -7.49 11.33 -9.12
C GLY A 251 -8.91 10.78 -9.12
N GLN A 252 -9.24 9.85 -8.22
CA GLN A 252 -10.61 9.45 -7.93
C GLN A 252 -11.26 10.37 -6.89
N ASP A 253 -12.58 10.28 -6.74
CA ASP A 253 -13.32 10.94 -5.66
C ASP A 253 -13.17 10.11 -4.36
N LEU A 254 -12.60 10.71 -3.32
CA LEU A 254 -12.35 10.02 -2.05
C LEU A 254 -13.65 9.60 -1.37
N SER A 255 -14.76 10.32 -1.61
CA SER A 255 -16.04 10.02 -0.97
C SER A 255 -16.68 8.72 -1.46
N ASP A 256 -16.23 8.17 -2.60
CA ASP A 256 -16.63 6.84 -3.08
C ASP A 256 -16.00 5.70 -2.23
N PHE A 257 -14.94 5.99 -1.47
CA PHE A 257 -14.14 5.01 -0.73
C PHE A 257 -14.05 5.28 0.77
N TYR A 258 -14.37 6.50 1.21
CA TYR A 258 -14.10 6.95 2.58
C TYR A 258 -15.19 7.87 3.14
N THR A 259 -15.71 7.51 4.30
CA THR A 259 -16.59 8.38 5.09
C THR A 259 -15.78 9.07 6.17
N LEU A 260 -15.62 10.39 6.05
CA LEU A 260 -14.90 11.19 7.04
C LEU A 260 -15.68 11.29 8.36
N HIS A 261 -14.97 11.24 9.47
CA HIS A 261 -15.50 11.51 10.80
C HIS A 261 -15.35 12.99 11.15
N ASP A 262 -16.33 13.53 11.87
CA ASP A 262 -16.20 14.86 12.49
C ASP A 262 -15.12 14.80 13.60
N LEU A 263 -14.14 15.71 13.54
CA LEU A 263 -13.08 15.87 14.55
C LEU A 263 -13.53 16.72 15.74
#